data_AF-A0A1X7F0X1-F1
#
_entry.id   AF-A0A1X7F0X1-F1
#
_cell.length_a   1.000
_cell.length_b   1.000
_cell.length_c   1.000
_cell.angle_alpha   90.00
_cell.angle_beta   90.00
_cell.angle_gamma   90.00
#
_symmetry.space_group_name_H-M   'P 1'
#
loop_
_entity.id
_entity.type
_entity.pdbx_description
1 polymer ?
#
loop_
_entity_poly.entity_id
_entity_poly.type
_entity_poly.pdbx_seq_one_letter_code
_entity_poly.pdbx_strand_id
1 'polypeptide(L)'
;MHAAARAGSRASSFARILVRLLLGLGTLIVVYQFGRNMQASSGLPYWDDWGYFFGTAQGVQQPLTFHSIFAKDSDHVAPFFKLLTHGLWHAIGVDFIAFRLVGWLAFAAMLATYALVLLRDCMRSASDAVPVVAAGLFLTGTLNNEYFYYQHMGLAQPIFFTCLFLFLHTLARGRLVLATLFLLAFGSTGVFGASYALGAAGVGAVLALRRKAGWRERLTEGRTLLAVGGGLLLTVAMLWMTFHGSYANHTGQPLVLPWHREFWAFLFGAFATAAGLPVETVGAPPSLAVGAVAFALCLIPAVLLPFGRAGVERRHAVFCIASLIAGAVIVTMTTALGRAGLCGDGIAAAMRCGTIPRYAYPVLLAFPAAVAGWTVLMAGRAGVGRMNRGTAAGLLLAALLVLGHSVGGSLLRHWKVADLNRMVAERDSEAQRCIASHLQAIRTADGLDWQQPLVCPSSSPRNIAPFLHAAYDLKADFLAPTLNDAANRPERPILQTLLRNGTLDDGTGVLRLSMAVRTAETGDGVNGSLDRIERIPNGPLALAGWAADMTVPAPAAFVLAAVGDRIVATGSTGSARSDVVNAFHEERLLNSGFILPLPAEVAGQRVRLFVMAHSGALKELTPPGGVVAAP
;
A
#
# COMPACT_ATOMS: atom_id res chain seq x y z
N MET A 1 -57.44 1.22 7.15
CA MET A 1 -56.51 1.13 5.99
C MET A 1 -55.62 2.38 5.82
N HIS A 2 -56.12 3.61 5.97
CA HIS A 2 -55.29 4.83 5.81
C HIS A 2 -54.14 4.99 6.83
N ALA A 3 -54.31 4.58 8.09
CA ALA A 3 -53.23 4.65 9.09
C ALA A 3 -52.07 3.67 8.81
N ALA A 4 -52.37 2.45 8.34
CA ALA A 4 -51.37 1.45 7.96
C ALA A 4 -50.61 1.86 6.68
N ALA A 5 -51.30 2.47 5.72
CA ALA A 5 -50.67 3.04 4.52
C ALA A 5 -49.74 4.23 4.87
N ARG A 6 -50.16 5.11 5.78
CA ARG A 6 -49.32 6.21 6.30
C ARG A 6 -48.11 5.68 7.07
N ALA A 7 -48.27 4.68 7.93
CA ALA A 7 -47.15 4.05 8.66
C ALA A 7 -46.13 3.39 7.72
N GLY A 8 -46.60 2.65 6.70
CA GLY A 8 -45.74 2.06 5.66
C GLY A 8 -44.98 3.11 4.85
N SER A 9 -45.62 4.24 4.51
CA SER A 9 -44.98 5.35 3.79
C SER A 9 -43.89 6.05 4.63
N ARG A 10 -44.11 6.23 5.94
CA ARG A 10 -43.15 6.84 6.87
C ARG A 10 -41.93 5.94 7.11
N ALA A 11 -42.14 4.65 7.32
CA ALA A 11 -41.05 3.67 7.49
C ALA A 11 -40.17 3.57 6.24
N SER A 12 -40.77 3.57 5.04
CA SER A 12 -40.06 3.63 3.77
C SER A 12 -39.29 4.95 3.57
N SER A 13 -39.85 6.07 4.02
CA SER A 13 -39.17 7.37 3.99
C SER A 13 -37.95 7.39 4.92
N PHE A 14 -38.09 6.89 6.15
CA PHE A 14 -36.99 6.81 7.11
C PHE A 14 -35.84 5.93 6.59
N ALA A 15 -36.15 4.73 6.07
CA ALA A 15 -35.12 3.84 5.51
C ALA A 15 -34.35 4.48 4.35
N ARG A 16 -35.04 5.23 3.47
CA ARG A 16 -34.38 5.99 2.39
C ARG A 16 -33.44 7.08 2.92
N ILE A 17 -33.87 7.81 3.95
CA ILE A 17 -33.03 8.82 4.61
C ILE A 17 -31.80 8.14 5.23
N LEU A 18 -31.99 7.05 5.96
CA LEU A 18 -30.89 6.32 6.59
C LEU A 18 -29.88 5.78 5.56
N VAL A 19 -30.35 5.19 4.46
CA VAL A 19 -29.47 4.76 3.37
C VAL A 19 -28.65 5.93 2.83
N ARG A 20 -29.26 7.09 2.58
CA ARG A 20 -28.55 8.29 2.12
C ARG A 20 -27.54 8.81 3.13
N LEU A 21 -27.88 8.81 4.41
CA LEU A 21 -26.98 9.24 5.49
C LEU A 21 -25.77 8.31 5.60
N LEU A 22 -25.98 7.00 5.56
CA LEU A 22 -24.88 6.02 5.62
C LEU A 22 -23.98 6.10 4.38
N LEU A 23 -24.56 6.25 3.18
CA LEU A 23 -23.79 6.49 1.96
C LEU A 23 -23.00 7.80 2.04
N GLY A 24 -23.64 8.89 2.50
CA GLY A 24 -22.99 10.19 2.70
C GLY A 24 -21.84 10.12 3.71
N LEU A 25 -22.02 9.39 4.81
CA LEU A 25 -20.97 9.11 5.79
C LEU A 25 -19.81 8.34 5.15
N GLY A 26 -20.10 7.28 4.38
CA GLY A 26 -19.09 6.53 3.64
C GLY A 26 -18.30 7.41 2.66
N THR A 27 -18.98 8.29 1.91
CA THR A 27 -18.34 9.26 1.03
C THR A 27 -17.46 10.24 1.81
N LEU A 28 -17.96 10.79 2.92
CA LEU A 28 -17.18 11.71 3.76
C LEU A 28 -15.92 11.04 4.30
N ILE A 29 -16.04 9.78 4.74
CA ILE A 29 -14.91 8.96 5.20
C ILE A 29 -13.89 8.80 4.07
N VAL A 30 -14.32 8.42 2.86
CA VAL A 30 -13.41 8.25 1.71
C VAL A 30 -12.72 9.56 1.34
N VAL A 31 -13.45 10.69 1.30
CA VAL A 31 -12.90 12.01 1.00
C VAL A 31 -11.91 12.46 2.07
N TYR A 32 -12.23 12.25 3.34
CA TYR A 32 -11.31 12.54 4.44
C TYR A 32 -10.03 11.71 4.34
N GLN A 33 -10.15 10.41 4.09
CA GLN A 33 -8.99 9.53 3.92
C GLN A 33 -8.14 9.91 2.72
N PHE A 34 -8.76 10.24 1.59
CA PHE A 34 -8.09 10.78 0.41
C PHE A 34 -7.28 12.03 0.76
N GLY A 35 -7.91 13.05 1.36
CA GLY A 35 -7.21 14.30 1.68
C GLY A 35 -6.03 14.10 2.62
N ARG A 36 -6.21 13.25 3.64
CA ARG A 36 -5.16 12.88 4.59
C ARG A 36 -4.02 12.11 3.91
N ASN A 37 -4.34 11.16 3.03
CA ASN A 37 -3.35 10.36 2.32
C ASN A 37 -2.51 11.20 1.35
N MET A 38 -3.16 12.09 0.59
CA MET A 38 -2.47 13.01 -0.33
C MET A 38 -1.54 13.98 0.40
N GLN A 39 -1.89 14.41 1.62
CA GLN A 39 -1.03 15.27 2.45
C GLN A 39 0.22 14.55 3.00
N ALA A 40 0.14 13.25 3.25
CA ALA A 40 1.22 12.50 3.89
C ALA A 40 2.27 11.97 2.89
N SER A 41 1.93 11.92 1.59
CA SER A 41 2.76 11.28 0.58
C SER A 41 3.74 12.24 -0.09
N SER A 42 4.97 11.79 -0.32
CA SER A 42 5.96 12.47 -1.18
C SER A 42 6.03 11.94 -2.62
N GLY A 43 5.20 10.96 -2.98
CA GLY A 43 5.29 10.27 -4.28
C GLY A 43 6.39 9.21 -4.36
N LEU A 44 7.15 8.95 -3.29
CA LEU A 44 8.18 7.91 -3.32
C LEU A 44 7.60 6.48 -3.53
N PRO A 45 8.17 5.66 -4.44
CA PRO A 45 7.80 4.26 -4.64
C PRO A 45 8.05 3.39 -3.39
N TYR A 46 7.31 2.27 -3.26
CA TYR A 46 7.38 1.37 -2.10
C TYR A 46 7.78 -0.08 -2.47
N TRP A 47 8.85 -0.60 -1.86
CA TRP A 47 9.32 -2.00 -1.97
C TRP A 47 9.51 -2.49 -3.41
N ASP A 48 8.65 -3.41 -3.86
CA ASP A 48 8.71 -4.02 -5.20
C ASP A 48 8.32 -3.04 -6.32
N ASP A 49 7.73 -1.87 -6.00
CA ASP A 49 7.35 -0.86 -6.98
C ASP A 49 8.54 -0.37 -7.80
N TRP A 50 9.74 -0.31 -7.20
CA TRP A 50 10.96 0.10 -7.91
C TRP A 50 11.25 -0.80 -9.11
N GLY A 51 11.21 -2.12 -8.89
CA GLY A 51 11.38 -3.08 -9.99
C GLY A 51 10.20 -3.05 -10.96
N TYR A 52 8.99 -2.86 -10.45
CA TYR A 52 7.79 -2.84 -11.25
C TYR A 52 7.71 -1.63 -12.20
N PHE A 53 8.12 -0.42 -11.79
CA PHE A 53 8.05 0.78 -12.64
C PHE A 53 9.35 1.13 -13.35
N PHE A 54 10.49 0.74 -12.81
CA PHE A 54 11.79 1.16 -13.35
C PHE A 54 12.65 -0.02 -13.77
N GLY A 55 12.15 -1.26 -13.65
CA GLY A 55 12.87 -2.43 -14.14
C GLY A 55 12.92 -2.47 -15.66
N THR A 56 14.06 -2.85 -16.22
CA THR A 56 14.23 -3.03 -17.68
C THR A 56 13.34 -4.14 -18.26
N ALA A 57 12.91 -5.08 -17.41
CA ALA A 57 12.02 -6.18 -17.78
C ALA A 57 10.52 -5.92 -17.56
N GLN A 58 10.14 -4.92 -16.73
CA GLN A 58 8.76 -4.77 -16.23
C GLN A 58 8.27 -3.32 -16.12
N GLY A 59 9.19 -2.35 -16.21
CA GLY A 59 8.97 -0.94 -15.95
C GLY A 59 8.47 -0.13 -17.13
N VAL A 60 8.19 1.15 -16.86
CA VAL A 60 7.75 2.18 -17.81
C VAL A 60 8.73 2.33 -18.98
N GLN A 61 9.99 1.91 -18.79
CA GLN A 61 11.02 1.87 -19.83
C GLN A 61 10.77 0.80 -20.91
N GLN A 62 9.90 -0.18 -20.67
CA GLN A 62 9.62 -1.22 -21.66
C GLN A 62 8.83 -0.67 -22.85
N PRO A 63 9.24 -0.97 -24.10
CA PRO A 63 8.41 -0.69 -25.25
C PRO A 63 7.15 -1.56 -25.22
N LEU A 64 5.98 -0.97 -25.44
CA LEU A 64 4.70 -1.68 -25.59
C LEU A 64 4.69 -2.51 -26.89
N THR A 65 5.28 -3.70 -26.83
CA THR A 65 5.21 -4.73 -27.87
C THR A 65 4.15 -5.78 -27.53
N PHE A 66 3.68 -6.53 -28.53
CA PHE A 66 2.76 -7.65 -28.30
C PHE A 66 3.32 -8.62 -27.25
N HIS A 67 4.61 -8.96 -27.35
CA HIS A 67 5.28 -9.81 -26.37
C HIS A 67 5.26 -9.19 -24.95
N SER A 68 5.65 -7.93 -24.79
CA SER A 68 5.67 -7.27 -23.48
C SER A 68 4.28 -7.17 -22.81
N ILE A 69 3.21 -6.98 -23.61
CA ILE A 69 1.85 -6.85 -23.10
C ILE A 69 1.36 -8.17 -22.47
N PHE A 70 1.73 -9.31 -23.07
CA PHE A 70 1.35 -10.64 -22.61
C PHE A 70 2.41 -11.33 -21.76
N ALA A 71 3.59 -10.72 -21.60
CA ALA A 71 4.61 -11.21 -20.69
C ALA A 71 4.11 -11.20 -19.24
N LYS A 72 4.49 -12.22 -18.47
CA LYS A 72 4.21 -12.28 -17.04
C LYS A 72 5.19 -11.37 -16.29
N ASP A 73 4.66 -10.45 -15.50
CA ASP A 73 5.45 -9.56 -14.65
C ASP A 73 5.13 -9.88 -13.18
N SER A 74 6.10 -10.45 -12.47
CA SER A 74 5.90 -10.90 -11.09
C SER A 74 4.71 -11.87 -10.97
N ASP A 75 3.79 -11.63 -10.04
CA ASP A 75 2.60 -12.46 -9.79
C ASP A 75 1.45 -12.25 -10.78
N HIS A 76 1.60 -11.37 -11.78
CA HIS A 76 0.50 -10.93 -12.62
C HIS A 76 0.80 -11.00 -14.12
N VAL A 77 -0.16 -11.57 -14.87
CA VAL A 77 -0.34 -11.30 -16.29
C VAL A 77 -1.53 -10.35 -16.36
N ALA A 78 -1.31 -9.09 -16.72
CA ALA A 78 -2.38 -8.09 -16.76
C ALA A 78 -2.22 -7.16 -17.96
N PRO A 79 -2.49 -7.65 -19.20
CA PRO A 79 -2.36 -6.88 -20.44
C PRO A 79 -3.07 -5.53 -20.36
N PHE A 80 -4.31 -5.52 -19.85
CA PHE A 80 -5.10 -4.31 -19.70
C PHE A 80 -4.45 -3.31 -18.74
N PHE A 81 -3.86 -3.79 -17.64
CA PHE A 81 -3.17 -2.93 -16.69
C PHE A 81 -1.90 -2.34 -17.25
N LYS A 82 -1.07 -3.14 -17.94
CA LYS A 82 0.13 -2.61 -18.60
C LYS A 82 -0.22 -1.52 -19.61
N LEU A 83 -1.21 -1.75 -20.46
CA LEU A 83 -1.68 -0.75 -21.41
C LEU A 83 -2.15 0.53 -20.70
N LEU A 84 -2.93 0.37 -19.63
CA LEU A 84 -3.44 1.50 -18.87
C LEU A 84 -2.33 2.26 -18.15
N THR A 85 -1.42 1.58 -17.45
CA THR A 85 -0.35 2.23 -16.70
C THR A 85 0.61 2.92 -17.66
N HIS A 86 1.07 2.27 -18.73
CA HIS A 86 1.91 2.92 -19.72
C HIS A 86 1.23 4.14 -20.35
N GLY A 87 -0.04 4.02 -20.77
CA GLY A 87 -0.80 5.15 -21.29
C GLY A 87 -0.93 6.29 -20.28
N LEU A 88 -1.14 5.95 -19.00
CA LEU A 88 -1.25 6.93 -17.93
C LEU A 88 0.08 7.65 -17.67
N TRP A 89 1.20 6.93 -17.58
CA TRP A 89 2.54 7.51 -17.41
C TRP A 89 2.92 8.44 -18.56
N HIS A 90 2.50 8.13 -19.79
CA HIS A 90 2.66 9.05 -20.91
C HIS A 90 1.81 10.32 -20.78
N ALA A 91 0.63 10.22 -20.16
CA ALA A 91 -0.28 11.35 -19.99
C ALA A 91 0.09 12.27 -18.81
N ILE A 92 0.55 11.70 -17.69
CA ILE A 92 0.82 12.45 -16.46
C ILE A 92 2.33 12.64 -16.19
N GLY A 93 3.21 12.07 -17.01
CA GLY A 93 4.63 11.99 -16.70
C GLY A 93 4.91 10.99 -15.57
N VAL A 94 6.16 10.90 -15.09
CA VAL A 94 6.53 10.04 -13.96
C VAL A 94 6.18 10.70 -12.61
N ASP A 95 4.90 11.01 -12.45
CA ASP A 95 4.28 11.60 -11.26
C ASP A 95 3.48 10.57 -10.45
N PHE A 96 4.06 10.15 -9.34
CA PHE A 96 3.45 9.19 -8.43
C PHE A 96 2.31 9.79 -7.59
N ILE A 97 2.30 11.11 -7.37
CA ILE A 97 1.20 11.80 -6.68
C ILE A 97 -0.02 11.84 -7.59
N ALA A 98 0.13 12.25 -8.86
CA ALA A 98 -0.93 12.17 -9.84
C ALA A 98 -1.40 10.73 -10.06
N PHE A 99 -0.48 9.75 -10.11
CA PHE A 99 -0.84 8.34 -10.22
C PHE A 99 -1.71 7.87 -9.05
N ARG A 100 -1.37 8.26 -7.81
CA ARG A 100 -2.16 7.97 -6.60
C ARG A 100 -3.53 8.65 -6.63
N LEU A 101 -3.62 9.89 -7.11
CA LEU A 101 -4.89 10.58 -7.31
C LEU A 101 -5.82 9.77 -8.22
N VAL A 102 -5.30 9.30 -9.37
CA VAL A 102 -6.07 8.46 -10.29
C VAL A 102 -6.47 7.14 -9.63
N GLY A 103 -5.58 6.53 -8.84
CA GLY A 103 -5.89 5.36 -8.01
C GLY A 103 -7.07 5.59 -7.06
N TRP A 104 -7.09 6.72 -6.36
CA TRP A 104 -8.20 7.11 -5.48
C TRP A 104 -9.51 7.33 -6.22
N LEU A 105 -9.47 7.95 -7.40
CA LEU A 105 -10.64 8.11 -8.26
C LEU A 105 -11.17 6.77 -8.74
N ALA A 106 -10.28 5.86 -9.15
CA ALA A 106 -10.63 4.49 -9.53
C ALA A 106 -11.23 3.72 -8.34
N PHE A 107 -10.72 3.91 -7.14
CA PHE A 107 -11.26 3.34 -5.91
C PHE A 107 -12.65 3.88 -5.57
N ALA A 108 -12.86 5.19 -5.67
CA ALA A 108 -14.19 5.78 -5.51
C ALA A 108 -15.17 5.22 -6.56
N ALA A 109 -14.74 5.07 -7.81
CA ALA A 109 -15.52 4.46 -8.88
C ALA A 109 -15.84 2.98 -8.58
N MET A 110 -14.89 2.22 -8.04
CA MET A 110 -15.08 0.85 -7.61
C MET A 110 -16.15 0.75 -6.52
N LEU A 111 -16.07 1.57 -5.46
CA LEU A 111 -17.08 1.59 -4.40
C LEU A 111 -18.46 2.01 -4.93
N ALA A 112 -18.51 3.02 -5.81
CA ALA A 112 -19.75 3.50 -6.40
C ALA A 112 -20.41 2.44 -7.29
N THR A 113 -19.63 1.75 -8.12
CA THR A 113 -20.13 0.67 -9.00
C THR A 113 -20.52 -0.58 -8.20
N TYR A 114 -19.82 -0.88 -7.10
CA TYR A 114 -20.22 -1.94 -6.17
C TYR A 114 -21.56 -1.63 -5.49
N ALA A 115 -21.70 -0.42 -4.96
CA ALA A 115 -22.96 0.06 -4.39
C ALA A 115 -24.08 0.08 -5.44
N LEU A 116 -23.78 0.46 -6.69
CA LEU A 116 -24.73 0.39 -7.79
C LEU A 116 -25.25 -1.04 -7.99
N VAL A 117 -24.38 -2.04 -8.11
CA VAL A 117 -24.78 -3.45 -8.29
C VAL A 117 -25.64 -3.91 -7.12
N LEU A 118 -25.15 -3.76 -5.88
CA LEU A 118 -25.85 -4.30 -4.71
C LEU A 118 -27.18 -3.57 -4.44
N LEU A 119 -27.19 -2.25 -4.48
CA LEU A 119 -28.37 -1.48 -4.06
C LEU A 119 -29.41 -1.36 -5.18
N ARG A 120 -28.98 -1.31 -6.44
CA ARG A 120 -29.89 -1.12 -7.59
C ARG A 120 -30.35 -2.44 -8.20
N ASP A 121 -29.45 -3.41 -8.35
CA ASP A 121 -29.77 -4.66 -9.06
C ASP A 121 -30.07 -5.82 -8.11
N CYS A 122 -29.57 -5.79 -6.87
CA CYS A 122 -29.82 -6.87 -5.91
C CYS A 122 -30.94 -6.55 -4.91
N MET A 123 -31.04 -5.32 -4.41
CA MET A 123 -32.02 -4.94 -3.38
C MET A 123 -33.34 -4.43 -3.97
N ARG A 124 -34.44 -4.71 -3.26
CA ARG A 124 -35.82 -4.38 -3.71
C ARG A 124 -36.42 -3.16 -3.03
N SER A 125 -35.93 -2.84 -1.84
CA SER A 125 -36.48 -1.79 -1.00
C SER A 125 -35.37 -1.09 -0.22
N ALA A 126 -35.63 0.15 0.20
CA ALA A 126 -34.69 0.89 1.04
C ALA A 126 -34.44 0.19 2.38
N SER A 127 -35.44 -0.50 2.95
CA SER A 127 -35.27 -1.27 4.18
C SER A 127 -34.30 -2.44 4.02
N ASP A 128 -34.35 -3.14 2.87
CA ASP A 128 -33.40 -4.22 2.58
C ASP A 128 -31.98 -3.69 2.30
N ALA A 129 -31.88 -2.46 1.80
CA ALA A 129 -30.61 -1.81 1.53
C ALA A 129 -29.86 -1.35 2.80
N VAL A 130 -30.56 -0.98 3.89
CA VAL A 130 -29.93 -0.51 5.14
C VAL A 130 -28.82 -1.44 5.65
N PRO A 131 -29.06 -2.75 5.89
CA PRO A 131 -28.01 -3.63 6.39
C PRO A 131 -26.85 -3.82 5.40
N VAL A 132 -27.12 -3.76 4.10
CA VAL A 132 -26.09 -3.87 3.05
C VAL A 132 -25.17 -2.65 3.05
N VAL A 133 -25.73 -1.43 3.15
CA VAL A 133 -24.94 -0.20 3.24
C VAL A 133 -24.15 -0.15 4.55
N ALA A 134 -24.75 -0.59 5.67
CA ALA A 134 -24.06 -0.67 6.95
C ALA A 134 -22.85 -1.63 6.88
N ALA A 135 -23.00 -2.81 6.26
CA ALA A 135 -21.89 -3.72 6.01
C ALA A 135 -20.85 -3.10 5.06
N GLY A 136 -21.28 -2.33 4.06
CA GLY A 136 -20.42 -1.63 3.12
C GLY A 136 -19.54 -0.54 3.75
N LEU A 137 -19.93 0.05 4.90
CA LEU A 137 -19.08 1.02 5.60
C LEU A 137 -17.75 0.41 6.05
N PHE A 138 -17.69 -0.89 6.34
CA PHE A 138 -16.44 -1.56 6.71
C PHE A 138 -15.44 -1.60 5.55
N LEU A 139 -15.90 -1.66 4.30
CA LEU A 139 -15.03 -1.53 3.12
C LEU A 139 -14.29 -0.19 3.11
N THR A 140 -14.91 0.87 3.64
CA THR A 140 -14.29 2.19 3.77
C THR A 140 -13.36 2.28 4.98
N GLY A 141 -13.50 1.41 5.97
CA GLY A 141 -12.63 1.37 7.16
C GLY A 141 -11.39 0.53 6.95
N THR A 142 -11.46 -0.54 6.16
CA THR A 142 -10.30 -1.38 5.87
C THR A 142 -9.31 -0.74 4.89
N LEU A 143 -9.57 0.51 4.50
CA LEU A 143 -8.75 1.34 3.63
C LEU A 143 -7.31 1.57 4.12
N ASN A 144 -7.07 1.48 5.43
CA ASN A 144 -5.82 1.90 6.05
C ASN A 144 -4.88 0.77 6.53
N ASN A 145 -5.29 -0.49 6.45
CA ASN A 145 -4.51 -1.59 7.04
C ASN A 145 -3.45 -2.13 6.06
N GLU A 146 -2.39 -1.36 5.80
CA GLU A 146 -1.09 -1.82 5.26
C GLU A 146 -0.84 -1.87 3.73
N TYR A 147 0.47 -1.86 3.42
CA TYR A 147 1.25 -2.29 2.23
C TYR A 147 0.65 -2.07 0.83
N PHE A 148 -0.52 -2.63 0.58
CA PHE A 148 -1.13 -2.74 -0.74
C PHE A 148 -1.80 -1.45 -1.21
N TYR A 149 -2.17 -0.58 -0.27
CA TYR A 149 -2.73 0.74 -0.58
C TYR A 149 -1.70 1.70 -1.17
N TYR A 150 -0.44 1.56 -0.77
CA TYR A 150 0.67 2.43 -1.18
C TYR A 150 1.55 1.85 -2.27
N GLN A 151 1.53 0.51 -2.45
CA GLN A 151 2.02 -0.07 -3.69
C GLN A 151 1.09 0.28 -4.85
N HIS A 152 1.65 0.43 -6.04
CA HIS A 152 0.90 0.89 -7.22
C HIS A 152 -0.17 -0.09 -7.73
N MET A 153 -0.29 -1.25 -7.08
CA MET A 153 -1.46 -2.09 -7.20
C MET A 153 -2.75 -1.41 -6.73
N GLY A 154 -2.65 -0.27 -6.03
CA GLY A 154 -3.76 0.62 -5.72
C GLY A 154 -4.51 1.18 -6.93
N LEU A 155 -3.90 1.24 -8.13
CA LEU A 155 -4.63 1.55 -9.38
C LEU A 155 -5.25 0.27 -9.97
N ALA A 156 -4.49 -0.82 -10.01
CA ALA A 156 -4.86 -2.06 -10.68
C ALA A 156 -6.16 -2.64 -10.12
N GLN A 157 -6.18 -2.92 -8.81
CA GLN A 157 -7.28 -3.63 -8.18
C GLN A 157 -8.60 -2.87 -8.27
N PRO A 158 -8.67 -1.56 -7.93
CA PRO A 158 -9.91 -0.82 -8.07
C PRO A 158 -10.47 -0.81 -9.49
N ILE A 159 -9.62 -0.67 -10.50
CA ILE A 159 -10.06 -0.68 -11.89
C ILE A 159 -10.60 -2.04 -12.27
N PHE A 160 -9.89 -3.12 -11.90
CA PHE A 160 -10.34 -4.47 -12.16
C PHE A 160 -11.69 -4.76 -11.49
N PHE A 161 -11.83 -4.44 -10.19
CA PHE A 161 -13.08 -4.63 -9.49
C PHE A 161 -14.21 -3.74 -10.05
N THR A 162 -13.90 -2.52 -10.48
CA THR A 162 -14.86 -1.67 -11.22
C THR A 162 -15.33 -2.38 -12.49
N CYS A 163 -14.43 -2.95 -13.28
CA CYS A 163 -14.77 -3.73 -14.46
C CYS A 163 -15.59 -4.98 -14.10
N LEU A 164 -15.27 -5.71 -13.02
CA LEU A 164 -16.09 -6.82 -12.53
C LEU A 164 -17.53 -6.38 -12.22
N PHE A 165 -17.70 -5.29 -11.46
CA PHE A 165 -19.03 -4.82 -11.07
C PHE A 165 -19.81 -4.30 -12.27
N LEU A 166 -19.15 -3.61 -13.20
CA LEU A 166 -19.76 -3.18 -14.45
C LEU A 166 -20.10 -4.37 -15.37
N PHE A 167 -19.30 -5.43 -15.40
CA PHE A 167 -19.63 -6.69 -16.07
C PHE A 167 -20.92 -7.28 -15.52
N LEU A 168 -21.01 -7.46 -14.19
CA LEU A 168 -22.21 -8.00 -13.53
C LEU A 168 -23.44 -7.13 -13.81
N HIS A 169 -23.30 -5.81 -13.66
CA HIS A 169 -24.37 -4.83 -13.93
C HIS A 169 -24.86 -4.90 -15.38
N THR A 170 -23.95 -4.78 -16.34
CA THR A 170 -24.29 -4.72 -17.77
C THR A 170 -24.85 -6.04 -18.27
N LEU A 171 -24.32 -7.18 -17.80
CA LEU A 171 -24.84 -8.50 -18.12
C LEU A 171 -26.25 -8.70 -17.57
N ALA A 172 -26.48 -8.32 -16.30
CA ALA A 172 -27.81 -8.32 -15.70
C ALA A 172 -28.81 -7.45 -16.50
N ARG A 173 -28.36 -6.30 -17.01
CA ARG A 173 -29.15 -5.40 -17.87
C ARG A 173 -29.29 -5.87 -19.32
N GLY A 174 -28.63 -6.96 -19.72
CA GLY A 174 -28.68 -7.50 -21.09
C GLY A 174 -27.86 -6.71 -22.12
N ARG A 175 -26.92 -5.86 -21.67
CA ARG A 175 -26.03 -5.08 -22.54
C ARG A 175 -24.78 -5.90 -22.87
N LEU A 176 -24.93 -6.86 -23.78
CA LEU A 176 -23.93 -7.91 -24.02
C LEU A 176 -22.57 -7.36 -24.50
N VAL A 177 -22.55 -6.38 -25.41
CA VAL A 177 -21.28 -5.80 -25.91
C VAL A 177 -20.46 -5.18 -24.79
N LEU A 178 -21.09 -4.35 -23.95
CA LEU A 178 -20.41 -3.74 -22.81
C LEU A 178 -19.98 -4.79 -21.79
N ALA A 179 -20.82 -5.79 -21.53
CA ALA A 179 -20.47 -6.89 -20.64
C ALA A 179 -19.24 -7.66 -21.15
N THR A 180 -19.11 -7.89 -22.46
CA THR A 180 -17.92 -8.51 -23.05
C THR A 180 -16.67 -7.68 -22.82
N LEU A 181 -16.74 -6.36 -23.07
CA LEU A 181 -15.59 -5.47 -22.86
C LEU A 181 -15.13 -5.48 -21.39
N PHE A 182 -16.07 -5.40 -20.45
CA PHE A 182 -15.74 -5.44 -19.02
C PHE A 182 -15.24 -6.81 -18.57
N LEU A 183 -15.78 -7.89 -19.12
CA LEU A 183 -15.29 -9.25 -18.86
C LEU A 183 -13.87 -9.45 -19.39
N LEU A 184 -13.53 -8.92 -20.56
CA LEU A 184 -12.16 -8.97 -21.09
C LEU A 184 -11.22 -8.11 -20.24
N ALA A 185 -11.60 -6.89 -19.89
CA ALA A 185 -10.79 -5.99 -19.08
C ALA A 185 -10.49 -6.58 -17.70
N PHE A 186 -11.50 -7.13 -17.02
CA PHE A 186 -11.33 -7.77 -15.72
C PHE A 186 -10.76 -9.19 -15.79
N GLY A 187 -11.25 -10.02 -16.70
CA GLY A 187 -10.87 -11.43 -16.80
C GLY A 187 -9.45 -11.64 -17.32
N SER A 188 -8.82 -10.61 -17.89
CA SER A 188 -7.44 -10.64 -18.38
C SER A 188 -6.38 -10.36 -17.30
N THR A 189 -6.76 -10.30 -16.02
CA THR A 189 -5.86 -9.86 -14.93
C THR A 189 -5.23 -11.03 -14.14
N GLY A 190 -4.95 -12.14 -14.84
CA GLY A 190 -4.32 -13.32 -14.27
C GLY A 190 -5.23 -14.10 -13.31
N VAL A 191 -4.66 -14.63 -12.22
CA VAL A 191 -5.37 -15.51 -11.27
C VAL A 191 -6.60 -14.83 -10.66
N PHE A 192 -6.49 -13.56 -10.27
CA PHE A 192 -7.61 -12.82 -9.68
C PHE A 192 -8.80 -12.71 -10.65
N GLY A 193 -8.57 -12.25 -11.87
CA GLY A 193 -9.61 -12.11 -12.90
C GLY A 193 -10.25 -13.45 -13.26
N ALA A 194 -9.41 -14.47 -13.47
CA ALA A 194 -9.82 -15.82 -13.81
C ALA A 194 -10.71 -16.46 -12.72
N SER A 195 -10.36 -16.32 -11.44
CA SER A 195 -11.15 -16.90 -10.34
C SER A 195 -12.58 -16.35 -10.28
N TYR A 196 -12.76 -15.04 -10.46
CA TYR A 196 -14.09 -14.42 -10.48
C TYR A 196 -14.84 -14.70 -11.78
N ALA A 197 -14.15 -14.74 -12.94
CA ALA A 197 -14.74 -15.16 -14.19
C ALA A 197 -15.26 -16.61 -14.11
N LEU A 198 -14.50 -17.51 -13.47
CA LEU A 198 -14.91 -18.89 -13.21
C LEU A 198 -16.10 -18.96 -12.24
N GLY A 199 -16.11 -18.14 -11.18
CA GLY A 199 -17.25 -18.03 -10.27
C GLY A 199 -18.53 -17.57 -10.99
N ALA A 200 -18.42 -16.59 -11.89
CA ALA A 200 -19.52 -16.14 -12.73
C ALA A 200 -19.99 -17.23 -13.71
N ALA A 201 -19.06 -17.95 -14.33
CA ALA A 201 -19.36 -19.05 -15.23
C ALA A 201 -20.10 -20.19 -14.52
N GLY A 202 -19.65 -20.60 -13.34
CA GLY A 202 -20.29 -21.66 -12.55
C GLY A 202 -21.73 -21.31 -12.16
N VAL A 203 -21.95 -20.11 -11.63
CA VAL A 203 -23.30 -19.63 -11.30
C VAL A 203 -24.18 -19.50 -12.55
N GLY A 204 -23.62 -18.96 -13.64
CA GLY A 204 -24.30 -18.85 -14.93
C GLY A 204 -24.76 -20.22 -15.45
N ALA A 205 -23.91 -21.24 -15.36
CA ALA A 205 -24.21 -22.61 -15.76
C ALA A 205 -25.36 -23.19 -14.93
N VAL A 206 -25.31 -23.07 -13.59
CA VAL A 206 -26.39 -23.54 -12.70
C VAL A 206 -27.71 -22.86 -13.07
N LEU A 207 -27.72 -21.54 -13.25
CA LEU A 207 -28.93 -20.80 -13.61
C LEU A 207 -29.47 -21.17 -14.99
N ALA A 208 -28.60 -21.43 -15.97
CA ALA A 208 -28.98 -21.86 -17.30
C ALA A 208 -29.60 -23.27 -17.29
N LEU A 209 -29.00 -24.22 -16.56
CA LEU A 209 -29.49 -25.59 -16.43
C LEU A 209 -30.89 -25.67 -15.82
N ARG A 210 -31.26 -24.70 -14.96
CA ARG A 210 -32.59 -24.64 -14.33
C ARG A 210 -33.69 -24.08 -15.21
N ARG A 211 -33.36 -23.53 -16.38
CA ARG A 211 -34.38 -23.03 -17.31
C ARG A 211 -35.06 -24.20 -18.01
N LYS A 212 -36.39 -24.14 -18.10
CA LYS A 212 -37.20 -25.01 -18.97
C LYS A 212 -37.02 -24.56 -20.44
N ALA A 213 -35.83 -24.75 -20.98
CA ALA A 213 -35.46 -24.44 -22.36
C ALA A 213 -34.64 -25.60 -22.93
N GLY A 214 -34.66 -25.82 -24.24
CA GLY A 214 -33.82 -26.82 -24.89
C GLY A 214 -32.33 -26.48 -24.75
N TRP A 215 -31.44 -27.47 -24.84
CA TRP A 215 -29.99 -27.21 -24.72
C TRP A 215 -29.48 -26.23 -25.79
N ARG A 216 -30.01 -26.31 -27.02
CA ARG A 216 -29.69 -25.38 -28.12
C ARG A 216 -30.08 -23.94 -27.77
N GLU A 217 -31.29 -23.74 -27.25
CA GLU A 217 -31.79 -22.41 -26.84
C GLU A 217 -30.98 -21.80 -25.69
N ARG A 218 -30.47 -22.63 -24.78
CA ARG A 218 -29.60 -22.17 -23.70
C ARG A 218 -28.24 -21.71 -24.22
N LEU A 219 -27.69 -22.42 -25.21
CA LEU A 219 -26.38 -22.09 -25.81
C LEU A 219 -26.46 -20.87 -26.73
N THR A 220 -27.61 -20.62 -27.36
CA THR A 220 -27.81 -19.42 -28.20
C THR A 220 -28.21 -18.19 -27.38
N GLU A 221 -28.51 -18.32 -26.08
CA GLU A 221 -28.76 -17.18 -25.21
C GLU A 221 -27.46 -16.43 -24.92
N GLY A 222 -27.33 -15.21 -25.45
CA GLY A 222 -26.11 -14.41 -25.33
C GLY A 222 -25.63 -14.16 -23.90
N ARG A 223 -26.53 -14.09 -22.89
CA ARG A 223 -26.12 -13.96 -21.48
C ARG A 223 -25.43 -15.22 -20.95
N THR A 224 -25.97 -16.39 -21.28
CA THR A 224 -25.42 -17.69 -20.88
C THR A 224 -24.10 -17.93 -21.60
N LEU A 225 -24.05 -17.66 -22.91
CA LEU A 225 -22.83 -17.76 -23.70
C LEU A 225 -21.72 -16.87 -23.14
N LEU A 226 -22.03 -15.61 -22.81
CA LEU A 226 -21.03 -14.68 -22.29
C LEU A 226 -20.57 -15.02 -20.87
N ALA A 227 -21.50 -15.35 -19.96
CA ALA A 227 -21.15 -15.73 -18.59
C ALA A 227 -20.33 -17.03 -18.54
N VAL A 228 -20.82 -18.08 -19.21
CA VAL A 228 -20.25 -19.43 -19.14
C VAL A 228 -19.09 -19.58 -20.12
N GLY A 229 -19.35 -19.37 -21.41
CA GLY A 229 -18.35 -19.51 -22.47
C GLY A 229 -17.22 -18.50 -22.32
N GLY A 230 -17.57 -17.21 -22.17
CA GLY A 230 -16.58 -16.14 -21.97
C GLY A 230 -15.76 -16.35 -20.69
N GLY A 231 -16.42 -16.67 -19.57
CA GLY A 231 -15.74 -16.90 -18.29
C GLY A 231 -14.79 -18.11 -18.31
N LEU A 232 -15.20 -19.23 -18.89
CA LEU A 232 -14.36 -20.43 -19.04
C LEU A 232 -13.17 -20.20 -19.97
N LEU A 233 -13.41 -19.62 -21.16
CA LEU A 233 -12.34 -19.35 -22.13
C LEU A 233 -11.28 -18.42 -21.56
N LEU A 234 -11.70 -17.35 -20.87
CA LEU A 234 -10.75 -16.44 -20.21
C LEU A 234 -9.98 -17.13 -19.09
N THR A 235 -10.65 -17.96 -18.28
CA THR A 235 -9.97 -18.73 -17.23
C THR A 235 -8.90 -19.64 -17.83
N VAL A 236 -9.22 -20.38 -18.89
CA VAL A 236 -8.28 -21.27 -19.59
C VAL A 236 -7.12 -20.47 -20.19
N ALA A 237 -7.42 -19.37 -20.88
CA ALA A 237 -6.41 -18.50 -21.48
C ALA A 237 -5.44 -17.94 -20.42
N MET A 238 -5.96 -17.47 -19.29
CA MET A 238 -5.13 -16.94 -18.20
C MET A 238 -4.31 -18.01 -17.50
N LEU A 239 -4.85 -19.21 -17.29
CA LEU A 239 -4.08 -20.34 -16.76
C LEU A 239 -2.95 -20.71 -17.73
N TRP A 240 -3.24 -20.82 -19.02
CA TRP A 240 -2.23 -21.08 -20.04
C TRP A 240 -1.12 -20.02 -20.02
N MET A 241 -1.46 -18.73 -20.02
CA MET A 241 -0.47 -17.64 -19.92
C MET A 241 0.35 -17.71 -18.63
N THR A 242 -0.29 -18.02 -17.50
CA THR A 242 0.37 -18.11 -16.19
C THR A 242 1.43 -19.22 -16.16
N PHE A 243 1.15 -20.37 -16.78
CA PHE A 243 2.05 -21.53 -16.78
C PHE A 243 3.04 -21.54 -17.94
N HIS A 244 2.70 -20.99 -19.11
CA HIS A 244 3.53 -21.02 -20.31
C HIS A 244 4.47 -19.81 -20.43
N GLY A 245 4.13 -18.66 -19.82
CA GLY A 245 4.90 -17.41 -19.93
C GLY A 245 5.81 -17.08 -18.74
N SER A 246 6.13 -18.03 -17.86
CA SER A 246 6.70 -17.70 -16.54
C SER A 246 8.23 -17.60 -16.49
N TYR A 247 8.75 -16.38 -16.24
CA TYR A 247 10.16 -16.09 -15.93
C TYR A 247 10.43 -15.67 -14.45
N ALA A 248 9.48 -15.77 -13.51
CA ALA A 248 9.68 -15.34 -12.10
C ALA A 248 8.67 -15.97 -11.11
N ASN A 249 8.90 -16.09 -9.79
CA ASN A 249 10.10 -16.46 -9.00
C ASN A 249 9.65 -16.94 -7.59
N HIS A 250 8.75 -17.93 -7.52
CA HIS A 250 8.46 -18.68 -6.28
C HIS A 250 8.59 -20.19 -6.52
N THR A 251 9.59 -20.58 -7.31
CA THR A 251 9.79 -21.93 -7.87
C THR A 251 10.31 -22.97 -6.87
N GLY A 252 10.29 -22.68 -5.57
CA GLY A 252 10.81 -23.56 -4.52
C GLY A 252 9.82 -23.95 -3.42
N GLN A 253 8.58 -23.43 -3.42
CA GLN A 253 7.61 -23.75 -2.36
C GLN A 253 6.64 -24.85 -2.79
N PRO A 254 6.40 -25.87 -1.93
CA PRO A 254 5.41 -26.89 -2.21
C PRO A 254 4.00 -26.30 -2.20
N LEU A 255 3.14 -26.81 -3.08
CA LEU A 255 1.72 -26.47 -3.07
C LEU A 255 1.06 -26.99 -1.79
N VAL A 256 0.14 -26.20 -1.23
CA VAL A 256 -0.63 -26.58 -0.04
C VAL A 256 -2.03 -26.99 -0.48
N LEU A 257 -2.28 -28.29 -0.59
CA LEU A 257 -3.51 -28.83 -1.17
C LEU A 257 -4.69 -28.84 -0.17
N PRO A 258 -5.95 -28.92 -0.63
CA PRO A 258 -7.13 -28.83 0.24
C PRO A 258 -7.26 -29.91 1.34
N TRP A 259 -6.48 -30.98 1.29
CA TRP A 259 -6.43 -31.99 2.36
C TRP A 259 -5.38 -31.69 3.44
N HIS A 260 -4.56 -30.65 3.26
CA HIS A 260 -3.65 -30.14 4.29
C HIS A 260 -4.36 -29.16 5.23
N ARG A 261 -3.97 -29.14 6.51
CA ARG A 261 -4.60 -28.27 7.52
C ARG A 261 -4.26 -26.80 7.30
N GLU A 262 -3.06 -26.54 6.78
CA GLU A 262 -2.49 -25.25 6.45
C GLU A 262 -3.34 -24.52 5.39
N PHE A 263 -3.90 -25.26 4.42
CA PHE A 263 -4.82 -24.70 3.42
C PHE A 263 -6.03 -24.03 4.09
N TRP A 264 -6.67 -24.77 5.00
CA TRP A 264 -7.84 -24.28 5.74
C TRP A 264 -7.48 -23.21 6.76
N ALA A 265 -6.31 -23.32 7.39
CA ALA A 265 -5.81 -22.28 8.30
C ALA A 265 -5.60 -20.94 7.58
N PHE A 266 -5.01 -20.95 6.39
CA PHE A 266 -4.90 -19.76 5.56
C PHE A 266 -6.29 -19.21 5.20
N LEU A 267 -7.17 -20.07 4.65
CA LEU A 267 -8.50 -19.67 4.19
C LEU A 267 -9.32 -19.04 5.33
N PHE A 268 -9.40 -19.73 6.48
CA PHE A 268 -10.15 -19.23 7.63
C PHE A 268 -9.46 -18.03 8.30
N GLY A 269 -8.13 -17.94 8.26
CA GLY A 269 -7.40 -16.73 8.68
C GLY A 269 -7.81 -15.49 7.88
N ALA A 270 -7.93 -15.62 6.55
CA ALA A 270 -8.38 -14.54 5.68
C ALA A 270 -9.83 -14.11 5.99
N PHE A 271 -10.74 -15.08 6.17
CA PHE A 271 -12.14 -14.80 6.53
C PHE A 271 -12.30 -14.22 7.94
N ALA A 272 -11.51 -14.68 8.92
CA ALA A 272 -11.51 -14.13 10.27
C ALA A 272 -11.03 -12.67 10.29
N THR A 273 -9.95 -12.39 9.57
CA THR A 273 -9.38 -11.04 9.43
C THR A 273 -10.36 -10.11 8.74
N ALA A 274 -10.99 -10.55 7.65
CA ALA A 274 -12.01 -9.79 6.95
C ALA A 274 -13.29 -9.59 7.81
N ALA A 275 -13.57 -10.48 8.76
CA ALA A 275 -14.62 -10.28 9.75
C ALA A 275 -14.21 -9.31 10.90
N GLY A 276 -12.98 -8.79 10.88
CA GLY A 276 -12.47 -7.79 11.81
C GLY A 276 -11.71 -8.33 13.01
N LEU A 277 -11.46 -9.65 13.07
CA LEU A 277 -10.74 -10.29 14.17
C LEU A 277 -9.23 -10.28 13.93
N PRO A 278 -8.43 -9.64 14.80
CA PRO A 278 -6.99 -9.82 14.79
C PRO A 278 -6.66 -11.19 15.37
N VAL A 279 -6.12 -12.10 14.55
CA VAL A 279 -5.79 -13.48 14.99
C VAL A 279 -4.85 -13.49 16.19
N GLU A 280 -3.98 -12.49 16.30
CA GLU A 280 -3.06 -12.28 17.42
C GLU A 280 -3.78 -12.06 18.77
N THR A 281 -4.99 -11.49 18.76
CA THR A 281 -5.73 -11.16 19.98
C THR A 281 -6.59 -12.31 20.51
N VAL A 282 -6.99 -13.24 19.65
CA VAL A 282 -7.94 -14.31 19.97
C VAL A 282 -7.26 -15.70 20.02
N GLY A 283 -6.05 -15.81 19.47
CA GLY A 283 -5.31 -17.07 19.35
C GLY A 283 -5.82 -17.95 18.19
N ALA A 284 -5.05 -18.97 17.83
CA ALA A 284 -5.30 -19.75 16.61
C ALA A 284 -6.62 -20.57 16.63
N PRO A 285 -6.96 -21.37 17.67
CA PRO A 285 -8.16 -22.20 17.61
C PRO A 285 -9.48 -21.42 17.54
N PRO A 286 -9.74 -20.38 18.35
CA PRO A 286 -11.00 -19.65 18.27
C PRO A 286 -11.08 -18.77 17.02
N SER A 287 -9.96 -18.23 16.54
CA SER A 287 -9.93 -17.49 15.27
C SER A 287 -10.28 -18.38 14.07
N LEU A 288 -9.86 -19.66 14.09
CA LEU A 288 -10.20 -20.62 13.02
C LEU A 288 -11.69 -20.90 13.01
N ALA A 289 -12.30 -21.09 14.17
CA ALA A 289 -13.74 -21.31 14.30
C ALA A 289 -14.54 -20.12 13.76
N VAL A 290 -14.15 -18.89 14.11
CA VAL A 290 -14.84 -17.70 13.58
C VAL A 290 -14.62 -17.56 12.08
N GLY A 291 -13.40 -17.79 11.59
CA GLY A 291 -13.11 -17.79 10.15
C GLY A 291 -13.95 -18.80 9.38
N ALA A 292 -14.10 -20.02 9.91
CA ALA A 292 -14.96 -21.05 9.34
C ALA A 292 -16.45 -20.66 9.34
N VAL A 293 -16.93 -20.02 10.41
CA VAL A 293 -18.30 -19.50 10.48
C VAL A 293 -18.51 -18.37 9.46
N ALA A 294 -17.58 -17.42 9.37
CA ALA A 294 -17.64 -16.34 8.39
C ALA A 294 -17.62 -16.86 6.95
N PHE A 295 -16.78 -17.87 6.67
CA PHE A 295 -16.75 -18.59 5.41
C PHE A 295 -18.11 -19.24 5.09
N ALA A 296 -18.68 -19.98 6.04
CA ALA A 296 -19.99 -20.61 5.86
C ALA A 296 -21.11 -19.58 5.63
N LEU A 297 -21.11 -18.47 6.36
CA LEU A 297 -22.08 -17.38 6.20
C LEU A 297 -22.03 -16.74 4.80
N CYS A 298 -20.86 -16.70 4.16
CA CYS A 298 -20.75 -16.28 2.77
C CYS A 298 -21.20 -17.39 1.81
N LEU A 299 -20.74 -18.62 2.01
CA LEU A 299 -20.97 -19.74 1.08
C LEU A 299 -22.45 -20.13 0.97
N ILE A 300 -23.21 -20.08 2.07
CA ILE A 300 -24.63 -20.50 2.11
C ILE A 300 -25.48 -19.74 1.07
N PRO A 301 -25.50 -18.40 1.03
CA PRO A 301 -26.16 -17.65 -0.05
C PRO A 301 -25.69 -18.02 -1.45
N ALA A 302 -24.38 -18.15 -1.68
CA ALA A 302 -23.84 -18.45 -3.00
C ALA A 302 -24.32 -19.80 -3.55
N VAL A 303 -24.51 -20.79 -2.67
CA VAL A 303 -25.02 -22.11 -3.03
C VAL A 303 -26.54 -22.10 -3.11
N LEU A 304 -27.26 -21.65 -2.07
CA LEU A 304 -28.71 -21.84 -1.99
C LEU A 304 -29.51 -20.93 -2.94
N LEU A 305 -29.04 -19.71 -3.21
CA LEU A 305 -29.76 -18.75 -4.06
C LEU A 305 -29.96 -19.27 -5.49
N PRO A 306 -28.92 -19.80 -6.19
CA PRO A 306 -29.08 -20.41 -7.50
C PRO A 306 -30.07 -21.57 -7.56
N PHE A 307 -30.31 -22.31 -6.46
CA PHE A 307 -31.26 -23.43 -6.39
C PHE A 307 -32.66 -23.02 -5.89
N GLY A 308 -32.83 -21.83 -5.30
CA GLY A 308 -34.12 -21.35 -4.80
C GLY A 308 -35.17 -21.10 -5.89
N ARG A 309 -36.47 -21.08 -5.54
CA ARG A 309 -37.58 -20.77 -6.46
C ARG A 309 -37.70 -19.26 -6.73
N ALA A 310 -36.64 -18.67 -7.26
CA ALA A 310 -36.56 -17.25 -7.60
C ALA A 310 -37.25 -16.96 -8.95
N GLY A 311 -38.25 -16.06 -8.96
CA GLY A 311 -38.84 -15.51 -10.19
C GLY A 311 -37.82 -14.73 -11.05
N VAL A 312 -38.20 -14.34 -12.27
CA VAL A 312 -37.29 -13.72 -13.26
C VAL A 312 -36.55 -12.49 -12.71
N GLU A 313 -37.23 -11.61 -11.97
CA GLU A 313 -36.62 -10.44 -11.32
C GLU A 313 -35.60 -10.78 -10.23
N ARG A 314 -35.70 -11.96 -9.59
CA ARG A 314 -34.68 -12.42 -8.63
C ARG A 314 -33.46 -13.02 -9.33
N ARG A 315 -33.55 -13.45 -10.60
CA ARG A 315 -32.44 -14.15 -11.26
C ARG A 315 -31.20 -13.28 -11.45
N HIS A 316 -31.37 -11.98 -11.71
CA HIS A 316 -30.28 -11.03 -11.84
C HIS A 316 -29.58 -10.78 -10.50
N ALA A 317 -30.35 -10.53 -9.44
CA ALA A 317 -29.84 -10.40 -8.08
C ALA A 317 -29.10 -11.67 -7.63
N VAL A 318 -29.68 -12.85 -7.88
CA VAL A 318 -29.08 -14.16 -7.56
C VAL A 318 -27.76 -14.33 -8.29
N PHE A 319 -27.70 -14.03 -9.60
CA PHE A 319 -26.47 -14.10 -10.37
C PHE A 319 -25.40 -13.19 -9.77
N CYS A 320 -25.69 -11.89 -9.60
CA CYS A 320 -24.70 -10.93 -9.10
C CYS A 320 -24.16 -11.31 -7.71
N ILE A 321 -25.06 -11.63 -6.75
CA ILE A 321 -24.66 -12.00 -5.39
C ILE A 321 -23.83 -13.29 -5.39
N ALA A 322 -24.33 -14.36 -6.01
CA ALA A 322 -23.66 -15.65 -5.96
C ALA A 322 -22.34 -15.63 -6.73
N SER A 323 -22.25 -14.93 -7.87
CA SER A 323 -21.01 -14.81 -8.64
C SER A 323 -19.94 -14.04 -7.90
N LEU A 324 -20.29 -12.94 -7.20
CA LEU A 324 -19.35 -12.19 -6.36
C LEU A 324 -18.76 -13.06 -5.25
N ILE A 325 -19.63 -13.75 -4.50
CA ILE A 325 -19.19 -14.59 -3.39
C ILE A 325 -18.38 -15.79 -3.90
N ALA A 326 -18.86 -16.47 -4.94
CA ALA A 326 -18.15 -17.61 -5.52
C ALA A 326 -16.77 -17.22 -6.02
N GLY A 327 -16.66 -16.08 -6.71
CA GLY A 327 -15.37 -15.53 -7.16
C GLY A 327 -14.41 -15.25 -6.00
N ALA A 328 -14.89 -14.60 -4.93
CA ALA A 328 -14.11 -14.32 -3.72
C ALA A 328 -13.63 -15.60 -3.02
N VAL A 329 -14.48 -16.63 -2.94
CA VAL A 329 -14.11 -17.93 -2.38
C VAL A 329 -13.05 -18.62 -3.24
N ILE A 330 -13.27 -18.70 -4.56
CA ILE A 330 -12.33 -19.36 -5.49
C ILE A 330 -10.97 -18.67 -5.45
N VAL A 331 -10.91 -17.33 -5.52
CA VAL A 331 -9.61 -16.62 -5.49
C VAL A 331 -8.87 -16.86 -4.18
N THR A 332 -9.57 -16.91 -3.05
CA THR A 332 -8.95 -17.16 -1.75
C THR A 332 -8.44 -18.59 -1.64
N MET A 333 -9.19 -19.57 -2.17
CA MET A 333 -8.75 -20.97 -2.25
C MET A 333 -7.53 -21.14 -3.18
N THR A 334 -7.54 -20.52 -4.36
CA THR A 334 -6.39 -20.56 -5.28
C THR A 334 -5.17 -19.89 -4.68
N THR A 335 -5.37 -18.81 -3.91
CA THR A 335 -4.28 -18.15 -3.18
C THR A 335 -3.74 -19.06 -2.08
N ALA A 336 -4.60 -19.70 -1.29
CA ALA A 336 -4.20 -20.65 -0.25
C ALA A 336 -3.33 -21.79 -0.83
N LEU A 337 -3.73 -22.33 -1.99
CA LEU A 337 -3.01 -23.38 -2.69
C LEU A 337 -1.55 -23.03 -2.99
N GLY A 338 -1.30 -21.79 -3.42
CA GLY A 338 0.04 -21.34 -3.82
C GLY A 338 0.81 -20.54 -2.76
N ARG A 339 0.16 -20.10 -1.67
CA ARG A 339 0.72 -19.08 -0.76
C ARG A 339 0.66 -19.44 0.72
N ALA A 340 -0.06 -20.48 1.12
CA ALA A 340 -0.23 -20.80 2.55
C ALA A 340 1.10 -21.09 3.26
N GLY A 341 2.11 -21.64 2.56
CA GLY A 341 3.44 -21.91 3.11
C GLY A 341 4.42 -20.73 3.10
N LEU A 342 4.03 -19.55 2.59
CA LEU A 342 4.96 -18.42 2.49
C LEU A 342 5.46 -17.89 3.83
N CYS A 343 4.62 -17.97 4.86
CA CYS A 343 4.87 -17.33 6.16
C CYS A 343 5.52 -18.29 7.17
N GLY A 344 6.03 -19.43 6.70
CA GLY A 344 6.62 -20.51 7.50
C GLY A 344 5.69 -21.72 7.64
N ASP A 345 6.13 -22.70 8.42
CA ASP A 345 5.46 -23.99 8.54
C ASP A 345 4.41 -24.02 9.66
N GLY A 346 3.39 -24.85 9.44
CA GLY A 346 2.34 -25.16 10.42
C GLY A 346 1.17 -24.17 10.45
N ILE A 347 0.15 -24.54 11.23
CA ILE A 347 -1.16 -23.87 11.28
C ILE A 347 -1.06 -22.39 11.64
N ALA A 348 -0.24 -22.04 12.64
CA ALA A 348 -0.09 -20.66 13.09
C ALA A 348 0.59 -19.77 12.04
N ALA A 349 1.58 -20.29 11.31
CA ALA A 349 2.24 -19.58 10.22
C ALA A 349 1.30 -19.38 9.02
N ALA A 350 0.62 -20.44 8.58
CA ALA A 350 -0.36 -20.37 7.50
C ALA A 350 -1.51 -19.41 7.82
N MET A 351 -1.98 -19.41 9.07
CA MET A 351 -3.01 -18.50 9.53
C MET A 351 -2.56 -17.05 9.53
N ARG A 352 -1.37 -16.74 10.08
CA ARG A 352 -0.75 -15.41 9.98
C ARG A 352 -0.55 -14.96 8.54
N CYS A 353 -0.29 -15.91 7.64
CA CYS A 353 -0.24 -15.61 6.22
C CYS A 353 -1.61 -15.19 5.69
N GLY A 354 -2.66 -15.95 6.02
CA GLY A 354 -4.04 -15.62 5.64
C GLY A 354 -4.51 -14.28 6.20
N THR A 355 -3.97 -13.83 7.34
CA THR A 355 -4.31 -12.52 7.92
C THR A 355 -3.67 -11.35 7.21
N ILE A 356 -2.72 -11.57 6.29
CA ILE A 356 -2.12 -10.48 5.55
C ILE A 356 -3.23 -9.75 4.76
N PRO A 357 -3.39 -8.43 4.93
CA PRO A 357 -4.51 -7.65 4.38
C PRO A 357 -4.77 -7.88 2.88
N ARG A 358 -3.71 -8.06 2.09
CA ARG A 358 -3.80 -8.35 0.64
C ARG A 358 -4.62 -9.60 0.30
N TYR A 359 -4.66 -10.58 1.20
CA TYR A 359 -5.42 -11.82 1.02
C TYR A 359 -6.82 -11.76 1.64
N ALA A 360 -7.01 -10.91 2.66
CA ALA A 360 -8.32 -10.66 3.27
C ALA A 360 -9.19 -9.72 2.43
N TYR A 361 -8.59 -8.83 1.62
CA TYR A 361 -9.33 -7.82 0.85
C TYR A 361 -10.38 -8.37 -0.12
N PRO A 362 -10.10 -9.40 -0.95
CA PRO A 362 -11.14 -10.00 -1.79
C PRO A 362 -12.30 -10.59 -0.97
N VAL A 363 -12.03 -11.07 0.24
CA VAL A 363 -13.04 -11.61 1.16
C VAL A 363 -13.90 -10.50 1.75
N LEU A 364 -13.33 -9.34 2.05
CA LEU A 364 -14.08 -8.16 2.50
C LEU A 364 -15.20 -7.78 1.54
N LEU A 365 -14.94 -7.84 0.22
CA LEU A 365 -15.93 -7.60 -0.83
C LEU A 365 -17.06 -8.65 -0.86
N ALA A 366 -16.91 -9.79 -0.20
CA ALA A 366 -17.96 -10.81 -0.14
C ALA A 366 -19.00 -10.50 0.96
N PHE A 367 -18.65 -9.77 2.02
CA PHE A 367 -19.56 -9.59 3.17
C PHE A 367 -20.82 -8.77 2.85
N PRO A 368 -20.75 -7.59 2.20
CA PRO A 368 -21.97 -6.87 1.83
C PRO A 368 -22.84 -7.67 0.85
N ALA A 369 -22.22 -8.44 -0.04
CA ALA A 369 -22.92 -9.38 -0.93
C ALA A 369 -23.57 -10.54 -0.14
N ALA A 370 -22.92 -11.07 0.89
CA ALA A 370 -23.47 -12.10 1.77
C ALA A 370 -24.66 -11.57 2.58
N VAL A 371 -24.56 -10.35 3.13
CA VAL A 371 -25.68 -9.67 3.81
C VAL A 371 -26.86 -9.49 2.85
N ALA A 372 -26.61 -9.04 1.62
CA ALA A 372 -27.61 -8.97 0.57
C ALA A 372 -28.22 -10.36 0.27
N GLY A 373 -27.39 -11.39 0.18
CA GLY A 373 -27.81 -12.76 -0.09
C GLY A 373 -28.72 -13.33 0.98
N TRP A 374 -28.37 -13.17 2.26
CA TRP A 374 -29.22 -13.56 3.39
C TRP A 374 -30.53 -12.77 3.45
N THR A 375 -30.47 -11.47 3.14
CA THR A 375 -31.66 -10.63 3.03
C THR A 375 -32.63 -11.17 1.96
N VAL A 376 -32.11 -11.62 0.82
CA VAL A 376 -32.90 -12.21 -0.27
C VAL A 376 -33.38 -13.63 0.06
N LEU A 377 -32.54 -14.47 0.66
CA LEU A 377 -32.88 -15.84 1.07
C LEU A 377 -34.02 -15.87 2.09
N MET A 378 -33.94 -14.99 3.09
CA MET A 378 -34.89 -14.94 4.20
C MET A 378 -36.10 -14.05 3.92
N ALA A 379 -36.18 -13.46 2.72
CA ALA A 379 -37.33 -12.64 2.30
C ALA A 379 -38.58 -13.51 2.09
N GLY A 380 -39.47 -13.52 3.10
CA GLY A 380 -40.82 -14.12 3.04
C GLY A 380 -41.85 -13.21 2.35
N ARG A 381 -43.11 -13.65 2.28
CA ARG A 381 -44.25 -12.76 1.94
C ARG A 381 -44.44 -11.80 3.11
N ALA A 382 -44.21 -10.50 2.88
CA ALA A 382 -44.33 -9.48 3.92
C ALA A 382 -45.78 -9.42 4.45
N GLY A 383 -45.96 -9.69 5.74
CA GLY A 383 -47.17 -9.31 6.46
C GLY A 383 -47.16 -7.81 6.70
N VAL A 384 -48.29 -7.14 6.50
CA VAL A 384 -48.43 -5.69 6.68
C VAL A 384 -48.01 -5.29 8.11
N GLY A 385 -46.96 -4.46 8.23
CA GLY A 385 -46.61 -3.77 9.49
C GLY A 385 -45.48 -4.37 10.34
N ARG A 386 -44.85 -5.50 9.97
CA ARG A 386 -43.68 -6.05 10.67
C ARG A 386 -42.42 -6.03 9.79
N MET A 387 -41.25 -5.78 10.39
CA MET A 387 -39.96 -5.88 9.72
C MET A 387 -39.82 -7.26 9.05
N ASN A 388 -39.48 -7.28 7.77
CA ASN A 388 -39.33 -8.53 7.02
C ASN A 388 -38.18 -9.35 7.63
N ARG A 389 -38.36 -10.69 7.69
CA ARG A 389 -37.32 -11.63 8.17
C ARG A 389 -36.00 -11.46 7.44
N GLY A 390 -36.05 -11.12 6.14
CA GLY A 390 -34.87 -10.76 5.34
C GLY A 390 -34.08 -9.59 5.93
N THR A 391 -34.75 -8.45 6.15
CA THR A 391 -34.13 -7.26 6.74
C THR A 391 -33.57 -7.53 8.13
N ALA A 392 -34.29 -8.30 8.95
CA ALA A 392 -33.83 -8.69 10.29
C ALA A 392 -32.54 -9.54 10.25
N ALA A 393 -32.48 -10.53 9.35
CA ALA A 393 -31.29 -11.35 9.16
C ALA A 393 -30.09 -10.51 8.67
N GLY A 394 -30.32 -9.59 7.73
CA GLY A 394 -29.29 -8.67 7.26
C GLY A 394 -28.75 -7.77 8.37
N LEU A 395 -29.63 -7.21 9.21
CA LEU A 395 -29.24 -6.37 10.34
C LEU A 395 -28.44 -7.15 11.40
N LEU A 396 -28.84 -8.39 11.68
CA LEU A 396 -28.10 -9.26 12.60
C LEU A 396 -26.67 -9.50 12.07
N LEU A 397 -26.52 -9.80 10.78
CA LEU A 397 -25.20 -10.01 10.17
C LEU A 397 -24.35 -8.73 10.18
N ALA A 398 -24.95 -7.57 9.87
CA ALA A 398 -24.26 -6.30 9.97
C ALA A 398 -23.82 -6.00 11.42
N ALA A 399 -24.66 -6.31 12.42
CA ALA A 399 -24.31 -6.16 13.82
C ALA A 399 -23.17 -7.10 14.25
N LEU A 400 -23.16 -8.35 13.76
CA LEU A 400 -22.05 -9.28 14.00
C LEU A 400 -20.74 -8.77 13.39
N LEU A 401 -20.77 -8.14 12.22
CA LEU A 401 -19.60 -7.50 11.63
C LEU A 401 -19.10 -6.33 12.48
N VAL A 402 -20.01 -5.48 12.98
CA VAL A 402 -19.67 -4.39 13.93
C VAL A 402 -18.99 -4.95 15.17
N LEU A 403 -19.56 -6.01 15.75
CA LEU A 403 -18.99 -6.66 16.93
C LEU A 403 -17.60 -7.21 16.63
N GLY A 404 -17.43 -7.97 15.54
CA GLY A 404 -16.12 -8.50 15.12
C GLY A 404 -15.07 -7.41 14.96
N HIS A 405 -15.41 -6.32 14.29
CA HIS A 405 -14.50 -5.18 14.08
C HIS A 405 -14.22 -4.36 15.34
N SER A 406 -15.02 -4.50 16.40
CA SER A 406 -14.77 -3.91 17.72
C SER A 406 -13.88 -4.78 18.62
N VAL A 407 -13.68 -6.07 18.30
CA VAL A 407 -12.81 -6.96 19.08
C VAL A 407 -11.36 -6.49 18.94
N GLY A 408 -10.70 -6.20 20.06
CA GLY A 408 -9.31 -5.72 20.11
C GLY A 408 -9.15 -4.19 20.16
N GLY A 409 -10.19 -3.43 20.50
CA GLY A 409 -10.09 -2.00 20.78
C GLY A 409 -11.24 -1.16 20.24
N SER A 410 -10.95 0.07 19.82
CA SER A 410 -11.98 0.96 19.28
C SER A 410 -12.41 0.56 17.88
N LEU A 411 -13.72 0.48 17.64
CA LEU A 411 -14.31 0.35 16.29
C LEU A 411 -13.75 1.44 15.33
N LEU A 412 -13.46 2.63 15.85
CA LEU A 412 -12.91 3.74 15.07
C LEU A 412 -11.49 3.51 14.56
N ARG A 413 -10.77 2.48 15.04
CA ARG A 413 -9.38 2.19 14.62
C ARG A 413 -9.26 1.99 13.11
N HIS A 414 -10.26 1.39 12.48
CA HIS A 414 -10.27 1.15 11.04
C HIS A 414 -10.24 2.49 10.27
N TRP A 415 -10.81 3.55 10.83
CA TRP A 415 -10.81 4.89 10.22
C TRP A 415 -9.76 5.84 10.81
N LYS A 416 -8.79 5.36 11.62
CA LYS A 416 -7.70 6.19 12.16
C LYS A 416 -6.59 6.42 11.12
N VAL A 417 -6.77 7.45 10.31
CA VAL A 417 -5.82 7.83 9.25
C VAL A 417 -4.53 8.48 9.76
N ALA A 418 -4.58 9.06 10.97
CA ALA A 418 -3.46 9.86 11.50
C ALA A 418 -2.20 9.02 11.76
N ASP A 419 -2.35 7.81 12.32
CA ASP A 419 -1.21 6.94 12.65
C ASP A 419 -0.52 6.41 11.39
N LEU A 420 -1.31 5.99 10.40
CA LEU A 420 -0.81 5.53 9.11
C LEU A 420 -0.09 6.66 8.35
N ASN A 421 -0.69 7.83 8.28
CA ASN A 421 -0.08 9.00 7.66
C ASN A 421 1.25 9.37 8.29
N ARG A 422 1.33 9.30 9.62
CA ARG A 422 2.57 9.56 10.35
C ARG A 422 3.65 8.55 9.98
N MET A 423 3.30 7.26 9.94
CA MET A 423 4.23 6.21 9.50
C MET A 423 4.71 6.41 8.05
N VAL A 424 3.82 6.80 7.14
CA VAL A 424 4.19 7.11 5.74
C VAL A 424 5.12 8.32 5.69
N ALA A 425 4.78 9.42 6.36
CA ALA A 425 5.63 10.61 6.38
C ALA A 425 7.02 10.32 6.97
N GLU A 426 7.08 9.58 8.08
CA GLU A 426 8.34 9.14 8.69
C GLU A 426 9.17 8.29 7.71
N ARG A 427 8.54 7.32 7.03
CA ARG A 427 9.17 6.45 6.03
C ARG A 427 9.67 7.22 4.81
N ASP A 428 8.83 8.05 4.20
CA ASP A 428 9.18 8.91 3.06
C ASP A 428 10.38 9.78 3.42
N SER A 429 10.35 10.43 4.60
CA SER A 429 11.45 11.28 5.07
C SER A 429 12.77 10.50 5.25
N GLU A 430 12.72 9.25 5.71
CA GLU A 430 13.90 8.41 5.85
C GLU A 430 14.45 7.96 4.49
N ALA A 431 13.57 7.58 3.57
CA ALA A 431 13.93 7.19 2.22
C ALA A 431 14.55 8.36 1.43
N GLN A 432 13.97 9.57 1.51
CA GLN A 432 14.51 10.77 0.86
C GLN A 432 15.94 11.08 1.33
N ARG A 433 16.18 11.00 2.65
CA ARG A 433 17.52 11.22 3.22
C ARG A 433 18.52 10.19 2.71
N CYS A 434 18.15 8.91 2.71
CA CYS A 434 18.99 7.83 2.20
C CYS A 434 19.34 8.06 0.71
N ILE A 435 18.34 8.35 -0.14
CA ILE A 435 18.55 8.60 -1.57
C ILE A 435 19.40 9.87 -1.79
N ALA A 436 19.10 10.97 -1.10
CA ALA A 436 19.87 12.21 -1.20
C ALA A 436 21.35 12.01 -0.87
N SER A 437 21.62 11.30 0.23
CA SER A 437 22.99 11.01 0.66
C SER A 437 23.75 10.16 -0.35
N HIS A 438 23.09 9.16 -0.96
CA HIS A 438 23.68 8.35 -2.01
C HIS A 438 24.00 9.18 -3.27
N LEU A 439 23.08 10.03 -3.71
CA LEU A 439 23.29 10.91 -4.88
C LEU A 439 24.47 11.89 -4.67
N GLN A 440 24.76 12.27 -3.42
CA GLN A 440 25.96 13.03 -3.08
C GLN A 440 27.22 12.17 -3.13
N ALA A 441 27.17 10.97 -2.54
CA ALA A 441 28.31 10.05 -2.48
C ALA A 441 28.83 9.62 -3.85
N ILE A 442 27.93 9.47 -4.84
CA ILE A 442 28.29 9.06 -6.21
C ILE A 442 28.64 10.23 -7.13
N ARG A 443 28.61 11.48 -6.64
CA ARG A 443 28.87 12.66 -7.46
C ARG A 443 30.37 12.79 -7.75
N THR A 444 30.71 12.88 -9.02
CA THR A 444 32.06 13.13 -9.55
C THR A 444 32.08 14.44 -10.34
N ALA A 445 33.26 14.86 -10.80
CA ALA A 445 33.39 16.04 -11.66
C ALA A 445 32.66 15.87 -13.01
N ASP A 446 32.53 14.63 -13.49
CA ASP A 446 31.94 14.29 -14.79
C ASP A 446 30.46 13.87 -14.72
N GLY A 447 29.88 13.74 -13.52
CA GLY A 447 28.47 13.34 -13.34
C GLY A 447 28.20 12.50 -12.09
N LEU A 448 27.31 11.50 -12.20
CA LEU A 448 26.96 10.57 -11.13
C LEU A 448 27.44 9.15 -11.50
N ASP A 449 28.17 8.50 -10.59
CA ASP A 449 28.63 7.11 -10.73
C ASP A 449 27.55 6.10 -10.27
N TRP A 450 26.66 5.73 -11.19
CA TRP A 450 25.55 4.82 -10.91
C TRP A 450 25.94 3.36 -10.65
N GLN A 451 27.23 2.99 -10.69
CA GLN A 451 27.68 1.63 -10.40
C GLN A 451 27.64 1.28 -8.92
N GLN A 452 27.58 2.30 -8.04
CA GLN A 452 27.53 2.06 -6.61
C GLN A 452 26.15 1.55 -6.17
N PRO A 453 26.07 0.48 -5.37
CA PRO A 453 24.79 -0.05 -4.90
C PRO A 453 24.13 0.88 -3.88
N LEU A 454 22.79 0.86 -3.86
CA LEU A 454 21.97 1.59 -2.90
C LEU A 454 20.92 0.66 -2.28
N VAL A 455 21.00 0.46 -0.97
CA VAL A 455 19.94 -0.19 -0.20
C VAL A 455 19.39 0.81 0.81
N CYS A 456 18.12 1.19 0.64
CA CYS A 456 17.41 2.06 1.57
C CYS A 456 16.27 1.27 2.22
N PRO A 457 16.46 0.66 3.41
CA PRO A 457 15.49 -0.26 4.01
C PRO A 457 14.07 0.33 4.18
N SER A 458 13.98 1.63 4.43
CA SER A 458 12.71 2.36 4.51
C SER A 458 11.94 2.40 3.18
N SER A 459 12.62 2.25 2.05
CA SER A 459 12.03 2.24 0.70
C SER A 459 11.96 0.83 0.13
N SER A 460 13.06 0.08 0.16
CA SER A 460 13.15 -1.30 -0.33
C SER A 460 14.33 -2.04 0.33
N PRO A 461 14.18 -3.33 0.67
CA PRO A 461 15.28 -4.13 1.18
C PRO A 461 16.28 -4.56 0.08
N ARG A 462 16.00 -4.27 -1.19
CA ARG A 462 16.85 -4.66 -2.34
C ARG A 462 17.71 -3.48 -2.81
N ASN A 463 18.73 -3.77 -3.61
CA ASN A 463 19.50 -2.74 -4.30
C ASN A 463 18.58 -2.00 -5.29
N ILE A 464 18.36 -0.71 -5.04
CA ILE A 464 17.53 0.16 -5.87
C ILE A 464 18.31 1.08 -6.80
N ALA A 465 19.65 1.08 -6.77
CA ALA A 465 20.46 1.97 -7.61
C ALA A 465 20.12 1.91 -9.12
N PRO A 466 19.94 0.71 -9.75
CA PRO A 466 19.56 0.64 -11.16
C PRO A 466 18.18 1.27 -11.45
N PHE A 467 17.23 1.09 -10.54
CA PHE A 467 15.88 1.65 -10.65
C PHE A 467 15.86 3.15 -10.39
N LEU A 468 16.73 3.63 -9.49
CA LEU A 468 16.91 5.05 -9.22
C LEU A 468 17.52 5.78 -10.41
N HIS A 469 18.52 5.18 -11.06
CA HIS A 469 19.10 5.70 -12.31
C HIS A 469 18.02 5.84 -13.39
N ALA A 470 17.24 4.77 -13.58
CA ALA A 470 16.08 4.78 -14.48
C ALA A 470 15.07 5.91 -14.17
N ALA A 471 14.73 6.09 -12.89
CA ALA A 471 13.84 7.17 -12.45
C ALA A 471 14.45 8.57 -12.67
N TYR A 472 15.77 8.71 -12.50
CA TYR A 472 16.50 9.94 -12.75
C TYR A 472 16.48 10.32 -14.23
N ASP A 473 16.75 9.37 -15.13
CA ASP A 473 16.71 9.58 -16.58
C ASP A 473 15.31 9.98 -17.06
N LEU A 474 14.29 9.37 -16.46
CA LEU A 474 12.88 9.67 -16.72
C LEU A 474 12.41 10.98 -16.06
N LYS A 475 13.28 11.66 -15.30
CA LYS A 475 12.97 12.90 -14.56
C LYS A 475 11.75 12.74 -13.65
N ALA A 476 11.69 11.63 -12.90
CA ALA A 476 10.58 11.35 -12.01
C ALA A 476 10.36 12.47 -10.97
N ASP A 477 9.12 12.94 -10.84
CA ASP A 477 8.81 14.17 -10.08
C ASP A 477 9.15 14.05 -8.59
N PHE A 478 9.03 12.84 -8.02
CA PHE A 478 9.37 12.59 -6.62
C PHE A 478 10.86 12.81 -6.31
N LEU A 479 11.74 12.80 -7.33
CA LEU A 479 13.16 13.08 -7.17
C LEU A 479 13.45 14.58 -7.09
N ALA A 480 12.59 15.44 -7.65
CA ALA A 480 12.86 16.88 -7.71
C ALA A 480 13.12 17.51 -6.33
N PRO A 481 12.32 17.24 -5.26
CA PRO A 481 12.60 17.76 -3.93
C PRO A 481 13.94 17.25 -3.37
N THR A 482 14.25 15.98 -3.61
CA THR A 482 15.49 15.31 -3.14
C THR A 482 16.71 15.91 -3.84
N LEU A 483 16.64 16.09 -5.15
CA LEU A 483 17.69 16.70 -5.96
C LEU A 483 17.89 18.18 -5.62
N ASN A 484 16.80 18.91 -5.37
CA ASN A 484 16.86 20.32 -4.98
C ASN A 484 17.44 20.51 -3.58
N ASP A 485 17.06 19.69 -2.60
CA ASP A 485 17.66 19.73 -1.26
C ASP A 485 19.14 19.33 -1.32
N ALA A 486 19.48 18.28 -2.07
CA ALA A 486 20.87 17.88 -2.29
C ALA A 486 21.68 18.97 -3.03
N ALA A 487 21.10 19.71 -3.97
CA ALA A 487 21.81 20.77 -4.68
C ALA A 487 22.04 22.02 -3.82
N ASN A 488 21.11 22.36 -2.94
CA ASN A 488 21.15 23.62 -2.17
C ASN A 488 21.73 23.46 -0.77
N ARG A 489 21.62 22.26 -0.16
CA ARG A 489 22.00 21.95 1.23
C ARG A 489 22.52 20.52 1.38
N PRO A 490 23.56 20.13 0.63
CA PRO A 490 24.07 18.74 0.64
C PRO A 490 24.53 18.26 2.02
N GLU A 491 24.92 19.18 2.91
CA GLU A 491 25.39 18.91 4.26
C GLU A 491 24.30 18.29 5.17
N ARG A 492 23.03 18.64 4.96
CA ARG A 492 21.92 18.23 5.83
C ARG A 492 21.61 16.73 5.79
N PRO A 493 21.37 16.12 4.60
CA PRO A 493 21.11 14.68 4.52
C PRO A 493 22.33 13.85 4.94
N ILE A 494 23.54 14.37 4.72
CA ILE A 494 24.78 13.73 5.17
C ILE A 494 24.80 13.71 6.71
N LEU A 495 24.70 14.87 7.38
CA LEU A 495 24.66 14.96 8.84
C LEU A 495 23.62 14.01 9.46
N GLN A 496 22.41 13.98 8.90
CA GLN A 496 21.35 13.13 9.43
C GLN A 496 21.66 11.64 9.30
N THR A 497 22.38 11.25 8.25
CA THR A 497 22.87 9.88 8.11
C THR A 497 24.00 9.58 9.08
N LEU A 498 24.94 10.53 9.27
CA LEU A 498 26.02 10.42 10.25
C LEU A 498 25.49 10.14 11.65
N LEU A 499 24.46 10.89 12.06
CA LEU A 499 23.83 10.77 13.37
C LEU A 499 23.16 9.41 13.63
N ARG A 500 22.79 8.67 12.57
CA ARG A 500 22.13 7.35 12.72
C ARG A 500 23.10 6.18 12.59
N ASN A 501 24.00 6.22 11.61
CA ASN A 501 24.76 5.05 11.15
C ASN A 501 26.27 5.31 11.02
N GLY A 502 26.78 6.46 11.44
CA GLY A 502 28.21 6.78 11.33
C GLY A 502 29.05 5.98 12.31
N THR A 503 29.86 5.05 11.78
CA THR A 503 30.96 4.44 12.52
C THR A 503 32.32 4.99 12.08
N LEU A 504 33.30 4.88 12.94
CA LEU A 504 34.64 5.45 12.75
C LEU A 504 35.64 4.29 12.79
N ASP A 505 36.53 4.22 11.81
CA ASP A 505 37.56 3.18 11.78
C ASP A 505 38.74 3.60 12.65
N ASP A 506 38.93 2.89 13.76
CA ASP A 506 39.98 3.15 14.74
C ASP A 506 41.40 2.98 14.15
N GLY A 507 41.57 2.20 13.07
CA GLY A 507 42.89 1.90 12.49
C GLY A 507 43.41 2.91 11.49
N THR A 508 42.54 3.70 10.85
CA THR A 508 42.91 4.63 9.76
C THR A 508 42.56 6.08 10.05
N GLY A 509 41.78 6.36 11.09
CA GLY A 509 41.34 7.71 11.33
C GLY A 509 40.27 8.18 10.33
N VAL A 510 39.69 7.31 9.52
CA VAL A 510 38.65 7.70 8.57
C VAL A 510 37.27 7.37 9.15
N LEU A 511 36.31 8.29 9.01
CA LEU A 511 34.93 8.00 9.30
C LEU A 511 34.42 6.95 8.31
N ARG A 512 34.31 5.69 8.76
CA ARG A 512 33.76 4.59 7.96
C ARG A 512 32.26 4.61 8.06
N LEU A 513 31.66 5.39 7.17
CA LEU A 513 30.25 5.26 6.90
C LEU A 513 29.98 4.01 6.06
N SER A 514 28.75 3.51 6.14
CA SER A 514 28.23 2.58 5.14
C SER A 514 28.06 3.22 3.74
N MET A 515 28.39 4.50 3.60
CA MET A 515 28.44 5.27 2.35
C MET A 515 29.83 5.92 2.19
N ALA A 516 30.28 6.17 0.96
CA ALA A 516 31.48 6.99 0.76
C ALA A 516 31.15 8.45 1.10
N VAL A 517 31.78 9.04 2.13
CA VAL A 517 31.80 10.49 2.31
C VAL A 517 33.10 11.06 1.80
N ARG A 518 32.98 12.11 1.00
CA ARG A 518 34.12 12.85 0.47
C ARG A 518 34.93 13.44 1.62
N THR A 519 36.18 13.00 1.77
CA THR A 519 37.17 13.65 2.63
C THR A 519 37.58 14.96 1.97
N ALA A 520 37.59 16.06 2.73
CA ALA A 520 38.07 17.33 2.21
C ALA A 520 39.56 17.20 1.84
N GLU A 521 39.89 17.32 0.55
CA GLU A 521 41.28 17.42 0.10
C GLU A 521 41.88 18.78 0.45
N THR A 522 43.21 18.92 0.35
CA THR A 522 43.93 20.19 0.59
C THR A 522 43.39 21.39 -0.22
N GLY A 523 42.58 21.14 -1.27
CA GLY A 523 41.89 22.15 -2.08
C GLY A 523 40.39 22.35 -1.81
N ASP A 524 39.74 21.55 -0.96
CA ASP A 524 38.28 21.62 -0.71
C ASP A 524 37.88 22.74 0.27
N GLY A 525 38.82 23.62 0.62
CA GLY A 525 38.59 24.90 1.29
C GLY A 525 38.00 24.85 2.69
N VAL A 526 37.76 23.69 3.32
CA VAL A 526 37.32 23.67 4.72
C VAL A 526 38.49 23.99 5.64
N ASN A 527 38.40 25.07 6.40
CA ASN A 527 39.40 25.48 7.39
C ASN A 527 38.79 25.60 8.78
N GLY A 528 39.63 25.44 9.79
CA GLY A 528 39.19 25.57 11.18
C GLY A 528 40.28 25.20 12.16
N SER A 529 40.01 25.49 13.42
CA SER A 529 40.87 25.14 14.54
C SER A 529 40.00 24.76 15.74
N LEU A 530 40.45 23.72 16.46
CA LEU A 530 40.03 23.53 17.85
C LEU A 530 40.94 24.41 18.72
N ASP A 531 40.38 25.46 19.31
CA ASP A 531 41.17 26.40 20.10
C ASP A 531 41.39 25.87 21.52
N ARG A 532 40.33 25.31 22.13
CA ARG A 532 40.38 24.78 23.49
C ARG A 532 39.23 23.82 23.79
N ILE A 533 39.45 23.01 24.82
CA ILE A 533 38.41 22.24 25.51
C ILE A 533 38.16 22.98 26.82
N GLU A 534 36.91 23.37 27.08
CA GLU A 534 36.58 24.15 28.27
C GLU A 534 35.40 23.55 29.01
N ARG A 535 35.35 23.76 30.33
CA ARG A 535 34.16 23.45 31.12
C ARG A 535 33.26 24.66 31.14
N ILE A 536 32.06 24.53 30.59
CA ILE A 536 31.05 25.59 30.69
C ILE A 536 30.70 25.78 32.17
N PRO A 537 30.63 27.02 32.70
CA PRO A 537 30.25 27.27 34.08
C PRO A 537 28.90 26.60 34.42
N ASN A 538 28.89 25.74 35.44
CA ASN A 538 27.73 24.90 35.81
C ASN A 538 27.20 24.00 34.68
N GLY A 539 28.03 23.68 33.68
CA GLY A 539 27.65 22.97 32.47
C GLY A 539 28.63 21.83 32.09
N PRO A 540 28.39 21.18 30.94
CA PRO A 540 29.24 20.12 30.42
C PRO A 540 30.60 20.65 29.94
N LEU A 541 31.52 19.73 29.67
CA LEU A 541 32.70 20.03 28.85
C LEU A 541 32.24 20.42 27.44
N ALA A 542 32.95 21.33 26.79
CA ALA A 542 32.67 21.78 25.45
C ALA A 542 33.95 21.95 24.64
N LEU A 543 33.85 21.71 23.34
CA LEU A 543 34.87 22.04 22.36
C LEU A 543 34.60 23.45 21.83
N ALA A 544 35.58 24.35 21.92
CA ALA A 544 35.46 25.71 21.40
C ALA A 544 36.50 25.96 20.33
N GLY A 545 36.09 26.59 19.23
CA GLY A 545 36.96 26.83 18.09
C GLY A 545 36.31 27.66 17.01
N TRP A 546 36.86 27.56 15.79
CA TRP A 546 36.23 28.12 14.59
C TRP A 546 36.34 27.16 13.41
N ALA A 547 35.41 27.30 12.49
CA ALA A 547 35.35 26.55 11.26
C ALA A 547 34.69 27.37 10.15
N ALA A 548 35.26 27.33 8.96
CA ALA A 548 34.79 28.04 7.77
C ALA A 548 34.90 27.14 6.53
N ASP A 549 33.95 27.32 5.62
CA ASP A 549 34.07 26.87 4.25
C ASP A 549 34.69 28.03 3.44
N MET A 550 35.88 27.82 2.91
CA MET A 550 36.60 28.82 2.11
C MET A 550 36.27 28.70 0.62
N THR A 551 35.61 27.62 0.18
CA THR A 551 35.12 27.50 -1.21
C THR A 551 33.87 28.35 -1.41
N VAL A 552 33.01 28.39 -0.40
CA VAL A 552 31.87 29.29 -0.28
C VAL A 552 32.12 30.13 0.97
N PRO A 553 32.74 31.31 0.88
CA PRO A 553 33.28 32.05 2.03
C PRO A 553 32.19 32.34 3.07
N ALA A 554 32.03 31.41 4.01
CA ALA A 554 30.94 31.33 4.96
C ALA A 554 31.35 30.44 6.15
N PRO A 555 30.69 30.59 7.32
CA PRO A 555 30.87 29.68 8.44
C PRO A 555 30.61 28.23 8.05
N ALA A 556 31.39 27.27 8.55
CA ALA A 556 31.14 25.87 8.22
C ALA A 556 29.77 25.43 8.73
N ALA A 557 29.08 24.56 7.98
CA ALA A 557 27.67 24.30 8.23
C ALA A 557 27.44 23.50 9.53
N PHE A 558 28.28 22.50 9.81
CA PHE A 558 28.18 21.70 11.02
C PHE A 558 29.54 21.33 11.62
N VAL A 559 29.53 21.11 12.93
CA VAL A 559 30.64 20.61 13.72
C VAL A 559 30.17 19.34 14.44
N LEU A 560 30.99 18.30 14.40
CA LEU A 560 30.67 16.98 14.94
C LEU A 560 31.79 16.50 15.86
N ALA A 561 31.43 15.96 17.01
CA ALA A 561 32.35 15.27 17.90
C ALA A 561 32.09 13.77 17.85
N ALA A 562 33.15 12.98 17.78
CA ALA A 562 33.08 11.52 17.77
C ALA A 562 34.01 10.90 18.80
N VAL A 563 33.64 9.73 19.31
CA VAL A 563 34.42 8.92 20.26
C VAL A 563 34.34 7.47 19.83
N GLY A 564 35.50 6.84 19.59
CA GLY A 564 35.54 5.53 18.94
C GLY A 564 34.73 5.55 17.65
N ASP A 565 33.77 4.64 17.54
CA ASP A 565 32.92 4.45 16.37
C ASP A 565 31.57 5.19 16.40
N ARG A 566 31.41 6.24 17.22
CA ARG A 566 30.11 6.95 17.34
C ARG A 566 30.24 8.47 17.34
N ILE A 567 29.30 9.14 16.68
CA ILE A 567 29.09 10.58 16.82
C ILE A 567 28.39 10.84 18.17
N VAL A 568 29.02 11.63 19.04
CA VAL A 568 28.55 11.91 20.40
C VAL A 568 27.96 13.31 20.56
N ALA A 569 28.29 14.25 19.68
CA ALA A 569 27.70 15.59 19.67
C ALA A 569 27.71 16.21 18.28
N THR A 570 26.74 17.08 18.01
CA THR A 570 26.68 17.91 16.80
C THR A 570 26.25 19.33 17.13
N GLY A 571 26.72 20.29 16.36
CA GLY A 571 26.38 21.70 16.50
C GLY A 571 26.62 22.47 15.21
N SER A 572 26.26 23.75 15.21
CA SER A 572 26.54 24.67 14.11
C SER A 572 27.58 25.71 14.54
N THR A 573 28.21 26.34 13.55
CA THR A 573 28.90 27.61 13.76
C THR A 573 27.88 28.73 14.01
N GLY A 574 28.35 29.90 14.44
CA GLY A 574 27.48 31.05 14.71
C GLY A 574 28.06 32.07 15.69
N SER A 575 29.18 31.75 16.35
CA SER A 575 29.84 32.68 17.29
C SER A 575 30.77 33.64 16.54
N ALA A 576 30.80 34.89 16.99
CA ALA A 576 31.60 35.93 16.35
C ALA A 576 33.11 35.68 16.50
N ARG A 577 33.87 35.86 15.40
CA ARG A 577 35.31 35.65 15.25
C ARG A 577 35.92 36.73 14.35
N SER A 578 36.09 37.92 14.92
CA SER A 578 36.73 39.05 14.21
C SER A 578 38.19 38.77 13.84
N ASP A 579 38.86 37.92 14.60
CA ASP A 579 40.21 37.43 14.30
C ASP A 579 40.26 36.62 12.99
N VAL A 580 39.25 35.77 12.74
CA VAL A 580 39.12 35.02 11.48
C VAL A 580 38.86 35.96 10.31
N VAL A 581 37.96 36.93 10.47
CA VAL A 581 37.70 37.98 9.46
C VAL A 581 38.98 38.73 9.11
N ASN A 582 39.77 39.13 10.11
CA ASN A 582 41.01 39.86 9.89
C ASN A 582 42.09 39.00 9.21
N ALA A 583 42.16 37.71 9.53
CA ALA A 583 43.16 36.80 8.97
C ALA A 583 42.88 36.45 7.50
N PHE A 584 41.61 36.33 7.12
CA PHE A 584 41.20 35.93 5.77
C PHE A 584 40.64 37.08 4.91
N HIS A 585 40.54 38.28 5.48
CA HIS A 585 39.98 39.48 4.84
C HIS A 585 38.57 39.26 4.24
N GLU A 586 37.71 38.53 4.95
CA GLU A 586 36.35 38.19 4.51
C GLU A 586 35.34 38.34 5.65
N GLU A 587 34.47 39.36 5.55
CA GLU A 587 33.47 39.69 6.58
C GLU A 587 32.41 38.60 6.76
N ARG A 588 32.13 37.83 5.70
CA ARG A 588 31.17 36.71 5.78
C ARG A 588 31.62 35.62 6.76
N LEU A 589 32.91 35.58 7.14
CA LEU A 589 33.45 34.64 8.12
C LEU A 589 33.28 35.10 9.58
N LEU A 590 32.61 36.23 9.82
CA LEU A 590 32.43 36.75 11.18
C LEU A 590 31.83 35.69 12.11
N ASN A 591 30.89 34.88 11.65
CA ASN A 591 30.19 33.91 12.49
C ASN A 591 30.80 32.50 12.46
N SER A 592 32.08 32.36 12.10
CA SER A 592 32.76 31.06 12.00
C SER A 592 33.06 30.36 13.33
N GLY A 593 32.83 31.00 14.47
CA GLY A 593 33.08 30.40 15.78
C GLY A 593 32.04 29.34 16.17
N PHE A 594 32.44 28.36 16.98
CA PHE A 594 31.54 27.37 17.56
C PHE A 594 31.89 27.07 19.03
N ILE A 595 30.85 26.65 19.77
CA ILE A 595 30.97 26.00 21.08
C ILE A 595 30.10 24.75 21.00
N LEU A 596 30.71 23.58 21.13
CA LEU A 596 30.05 22.28 21.01
C LEU A 596 30.06 21.56 22.37
N PRO A 597 28.94 21.58 23.12
CA PRO A 597 28.80 20.82 24.36
C PRO A 597 28.95 19.32 24.12
N LEU A 598 29.71 18.64 24.97
CA LEU A 598 29.90 17.20 24.96
C LEU A 598 29.04 16.52 26.04
N PRO A 599 28.53 15.31 25.79
CA PRO A 599 27.90 14.49 26.83
C PRO A 599 28.85 14.21 28.00
N ALA A 600 28.32 14.13 29.22
CA ALA A 600 29.13 13.97 30.43
C ALA A 600 29.95 12.67 30.43
N GLU A 601 29.42 11.61 29.82
CA GLU A 601 30.05 10.31 29.67
C GLU A 601 31.32 10.34 28.81
N VAL A 602 31.55 11.39 28.03
CA VAL A 602 32.73 11.53 27.15
C VAL A 602 33.96 12.06 27.91
N ALA A 603 33.79 12.55 29.14
CA ALA A 603 34.90 13.08 29.94
C ALA A 603 36.04 12.05 30.09
N GLY A 604 37.28 12.48 29.82
CA GLY A 604 38.47 11.63 29.87
C GLY A 604 38.67 10.70 28.66
N GLN A 605 37.72 10.63 27.73
CA GLN A 605 37.86 9.86 26.49
C GLN A 605 38.56 10.67 25.41
N ARG A 606 39.11 10.00 24.38
CA ARG A 606 39.66 10.68 23.20
C ARG A 606 38.54 11.05 22.24
N VAL A 607 38.35 12.35 22.05
CA VAL A 607 37.35 12.92 21.15
C VAL A 607 38.01 13.38 19.87
N ARG A 608 37.33 13.12 18.76
CA ARG A 608 37.73 13.53 17.43
C ARG A 608 36.74 14.58 16.93
N LEU A 609 37.25 15.71 16.45
CA LEU A 609 36.43 16.81 15.99
C LEU A 609 36.44 16.86 14.48
N PHE A 610 35.25 16.79 13.89
CA PHE A 610 35.03 16.94 12.47
C PHE A 610 34.23 18.20 12.18
N VAL A 611 34.55 18.84 11.06
CA VAL A 611 33.80 19.95 10.48
C VAL A 611 33.24 19.50 9.13
N MET A 612 32.01 19.91 8.86
CA MET A 612 31.33 19.69 7.59
C MET A 612 31.19 21.00 6.81
N ALA A 613 31.65 20.96 5.56
CA ALA A 613 31.49 22.03 4.57
C ALA A 613 30.02 22.19 4.12
N HIS A 614 29.72 23.28 3.42
CA HIS A 614 28.46 23.41 2.68
C HIS A 614 28.40 22.50 1.45
N SER A 615 29.52 21.89 1.05
CA SER A 615 29.55 20.82 0.05
C SER A 615 29.27 19.44 0.64
N GLY A 616 29.17 19.32 1.98
CA GLY A 616 29.07 18.03 2.68
C GLY A 616 30.41 17.33 2.93
N ALA A 617 31.53 17.88 2.44
CA ALA A 617 32.86 17.35 2.70
C ALA A 617 33.20 17.42 4.20
N LEU A 618 33.83 16.37 4.72
CA LEU A 618 34.27 16.28 6.11
C LEU A 618 35.77 16.51 6.23
N LYS A 619 36.19 17.30 7.23
CA LYS A 619 37.59 17.47 7.63
C LYS A 619 37.72 17.26 9.14
N GLU A 620 38.74 16.53 9.56
CA GLU A 620 39.10 16.43 10.97
C GLU A 620 39.94 17.64 11.38
N LEU A 621 39.59 18.27 12.51
CA LEU A 621 40.34 19.38 13.11
C LEU A 621 41.24 18.95 14.26
N THR A 622 41.09 17.72 14.74
CA THR A 622 41.96 17.11 15.75
C THR A 622 43.15 16.39 15.11
N PRO A 623 44.27 16.23 15.84
CA PRO A 623 45.34 15.34 15.40
C PRO A 623 44.84 13.90 15.20
N PRO A 624 45.55 13.08 14.39
CA PRO A 624 45.24 11.66 14.25
C PRO A 624 45.08 10.98 15.61
N GLY A 625 43.94 10.30 15.81
CA GLY A 625 43.58 9.65 17.08
C GLY A 625 42.89 10.56 18.11
N GLY A 626 42.57 11.81 17.79
CA GLY A 626 41.76 12.71 18.63
C GLY A 626 42.53 13.40 19.76
N VAL A 627 41.80 14.08 20.63
CA VAL A 627 42.29 14.78 21.84
C VAL A 627 41.55 14.29 23.07
N VAL A 628 42.21 14.26 24.23
CA VAL A 628 41.54 13.86 25.48
C VAL A 628 40.53 14.94 25.87
N ALA A 629 39.27 14.58 26.11
CA ALA A 629 38.23 15.47 26.62
C ALA A 629 38.47 15.76 28.11
N ALA A 630 39.45 16.60 28.37
CA ALA A 630 39.78 17.18 29.67
C ALA A 630 39.91 18.71 29.52
N PRO A 631 39.53 19.48 30.54
CA PRO A 631 39.60 20.94 30.52
C PRO A 631 41.02 21.49 30.57
#